data_AF-A0A7S2R1H1-F1
#
_entry.id   AF-A0A7S2R1H1-F1
#
_cell.length_a   1.000
_cell.length_b   1.000
_cell.length_c   1.000
_cell.angle_alpha   90.00
_cell.angle_beta   90.00
_cell.angle_gamma   90.00
#
_symmetry.space_group_name_H-M   'P 1'
#
loop_
_entity.id
_entity.type
_entity.pdbx_description
1 polymer ?
#
loop_
_entity_poly.entity_id
_entity_poly.type
_entity_poly.pdbx_seq_one_letter_code
_entity_poly.pdbx_strand_id
1 'polypeptide(L)'
;NPLSVALSLKTRQGFDLEHTLRLWIVYNMKAIQNSNDLCRVLSNNERILDNPSAEVQRISDELTSKCNVPKPSQLLNEEVISNFIDVSLQHSAKKGDMEKEKRILIQHGDCEIQDYDSELEMGSIKQKTEKEMYLKAMTIFCDLGNGDAYKTDYSWPKLSYA
;
A
#
# COMPACT_ATOMS: atom_id res chain seq x y z
N ASN A 1 -2.93 -1.13 -0.34
CA ASN A 1 -3.88 -0.26 -1.05
C ASN A 1 -3.75 1.18 -0.51
N PRO A 2 -3.43 2.18 -1.35
CA PRO A 2 -3.24 3.57 -0.93
C PRO A 2 -4.53 4.24 -0.45
N LEU A 3 -5.69 3.90 -1.01
CA LEU A 3 -6.98 4.45 -0.57
C LEU A 3 -7.32 4.03 0.86
N SER A 4 -7.09 2.77 1.21
CA SER A 4 -7.30 2.27 2.58
C SER A 4 -6.42 3.03 3.60
N VAL A 5 -5.19 3.38 3.21
CA VAL A 5 -4.29 4.19 4.06
C VAL A 5 -4.82 5.62 4.18
N ALA A 6 -5.26 6.22 3.08
CA ALA A 6 -5.83 7.57 3.06
C ALA A 6 -7.07 7.68 3.96
N LEU A 7 -8.00 6.74 3.86
CA LEU A 7 -9.19 6.68 4.71
C LEU A 7 -8.81 6.51 6.18
N SER A 8 -7.80 5.68 6.48
CA SER A 8 -7.35 5.48 7.87
C SER A 8 -6.76 6.74 8.48
N LEU A 9 -5.87 7.42 7.77
CA LEU A 9 -5.23 8.65 8.26
C LEU A 9 -6.21 9.82 8.33
N LYS A 10 -7.21 9.87 7.45
CA LYS A 10 -8.33 10.79 7.60
C LYS A 10 -9.06 10.58 8.93
N THR A 11 -9.44 9.34 9.25
CA THR A 11 -10.14 9.04 10.51
C THR A 11 -9.28 9.37 11.74
N ARG A 12 -7.96 9.12 11.69
CA ARG A 12 -7.08 9.27 12.86
C ARG A 12 -6.51 10.67 13.05
N GLN A 13 -6.20 11.35 11.95
CA GLN A 13 -5.42 12.60 11.93
C GLN A 13 -6.14 13.75 11.21
N GLY A 14 -7.30 13.49 10.60
CA GLY A 14 -8.07 14.50 9.87
C GLY A 14 -7.43 14.94 8.54
N PHE A 15 -6.46 14.18 8.02
CA PHE A 15 -5.84 14.50 6.74
C PHE A 15 -6.80 14.29 5.58
N ASP A 16 -6.76 15.17 4.58
CA ASP A 16 -7.49 14.95 3.35
C ASP A 16 -6.87 13.81 2.51
N LEU A 17 -7.66 13.30 1.55
CA LEU A 17 -7.25 12.17 0.72
C LEU A 17 -6.08 12.55 -0.17
N GLU A 18 -6.12 13.71 -0.84
CA GLU A 18 -5.04 14.15 -1.75
C GLU A 18 -3.69 14.19 -1.04
N HIS A 19 -3.64 14.86 0.11
CA HIS A 19 -2.45 14.97 0.95
C HIS A 19 -1.93 13.59 1.35
N THR A 20 -2.82 12.72 1.81
CA THR A 20 -2.40 11.39 2.27
C THR A 20 -1.92 10.50 1.12
N LEU A 21 -2.60 10.54 -0.03
CA LEU A 21 -2.19 9.79 -1.23
C LEU A 21 -0.82 10.27 -1.71
N ARG A 22 -0.57 11.58 -1.67
CA ARG A 22 0.75 12.15 -1.94
C ARG A 22 1.81 11.65 -0.95
N LEU A 23 1.52 11.67 0.35
CA LEU A 23 2.42 11.13 1.37
C LEU A 23 2.73 9.65 1.12
N TRP A 24 1.72 8.86 0.76
CA TRP A 24 1.86 7.45 0.46
C TRP A 24 2.78 7.21 -0.74
N ILE A 25 2.64 8.01 -1.82
CA ILE A 25 3.53 7.94 -2.98
C ILE A 25 4.97 8.26 -2.56
N VAL A 26 5.18 9.38 -1.86
CA VAL A 26 6.52 9.82 -1.45
C VAL A 26 7.17 8.80 -0.53
N TYR A 27 6.43 8.23 0.42
CA TYR A 27 6.92 7.21 1.33
C TYR A 27 7.42 5.97 0.57
N ASN A 28 6.61 5.41 -0.34
CA ASN A 28 7.00 4.22 -1.09
C ASN A 28 8.14 4.51 -2.09
N MET A 29 8.11 5.66 -2.76
CA MET A 29 9.20 6.11 -3.62
C MET A 29 10.52 6.17 -2.85
N LYS A 30 10.52 6.82 -1.68
CA LYS A 30 11.72 6.97 -0.85
C LYS A 30 12.17 5.65 -0.23
N ALA A 31 11.23 4.79 0.19
CA ALA A 31 11.56 3.46 0.67
C ALA A 31 12.32 2.65 -0.37
N ILE A 32 11.88 2.68 -1.64
CA ILE A 32 12.55 1.98 -2.74
C ILE A 32 13.89 2.63 -3.07
N GLN A 33 13.92 3.94 -3.29
CA GLN A 33 15.16 4.66 -3.63
C GLN A 33 16.25 4.45 -2.57
N ASN A 34 15.90 4.57 -1.29
CA ASN A 34 16.86 4.46 -0.20
C ASN A 34 17.28 3.02 0.13
N SER A 35 16.54 2.03 -0.37
CA SER A 35 16.92 0.62 -0.29
C SER A 35 17.50 0.09 -1.58
N ASN A 36 17.85 0.98 -2.53
CA ASN A 36 18.49 0.56 -3.77
C ASN A 36 19.81 -0.15 -3.45
N ASP A 37 20.06 -1.23 -4.19
CA ASP A 37 21.22 -2.11 -4.01
C ASP A 37 21.28 -2.87 -2.68
N LEU A 38 20.26 -2.75 -1.82
CA LEU A 38 20.07 -3.61 -0.66
C LEU A 38 19.22 -4.84 -1.02
N CYS A 39 19.45 -5.95 -0.32
CA CYS A 39 18.53 -7.08 -0.41
C CYS A 39 17.18 -6.72 0.24
N ARG A 40 16.09 -6.94 -0.50
CA ARG A 40 14.74 -6.60 -0.08
C ARG A 40 13.89 -7.86 0.01
N VAL A 41 13.13 -7.97 1.08
CA VAL A 41 12.01 -8.92 1.19
C VAL A 41 10.74 -8.10 1.23
N LEU A 42 9.84 -8.37 0.28
CA LEU A 42 8.62 -7.61 0.11
C LEU A 42 7.45 -8.35 0.74
N SER A 43 6.54 -7.61 1.35
CA SER A 43 5.29 -8.09 1.91
C SER A 43 4.19 -7.08 1.62
N ASN A 44 2.94 -7.50 1.70
CA ASN A 44 1.79 -6.62 1.60
C ASN A 44 0.83 -6.90 2.75
N ASN A 45 -0.05 -5.92 3.01
CA ASN A 45 -0.97 -5.99 4.14
C ASN A 45 -1.92 -7.19 4.03
N GLU A 46 -2.33 -7.61 2.84
CA GLU A 46 -3.26 -8.75 2.67
C GLU A 46 -2.62 -10.07 3.12
N ARG A 47 -1.37 -10.34 2.74
CA ARG A 47 -0.64 -11.55 3.15
C ARG A 47 -0.42 -11.63 4.65
N ILE A 48 -0.07 -10.49 5.27
CA ILE A 48 0.11 -10.40 6.73
C ILE A 48 -1.18 -10.77 7.46
N LEU A 49 -2.34 -10.52 6.86
CA LEU A 49 -3.63 -10.68 7.51
C LEU A 49 -4.32 -12.01 7.21
N ASP A 50 -4.13 -12.55 6.00
CA ASP A 50 -4.65 -13.85 5.63
C ASP A 50 -4.02 -14.96 6.48
N ASN A 51 -2.70 -14.92 6.64
CA ASN A 51 -1.97 -15.84 7.50
C ASN A 51 -0.71 -15.20 8.09
N PRO A 52 -0.85 -14.47 9.21
CA PRO A 52 0.26 -13.86 9.94
C PRO A 52 1.48 -14.74 10.12
N SER A 53 1.27 -15.95 10.64
CA SER A 53 2.35 -16.86 11.02
C SER A 53 3.09 -17.35 9.78
N ALA A 54 2.36 -17.70 8.73
CA ALA A 54 2.97 -18.11 7.47
C ALA A 54 3.75 -16.96 6.80
N GLU A 55 3.21 -15.74 6.82
CA GLU A 55 3.86 -14.59 6.20
C GLU A 55 5.13 -14.17 6.96
N VAL A 56 5.09 -14.16 8.29
CA VAL A 56 6.28 -13.92 9.13
C VAL A 56 7.35 -14.98 8.88
N GLN A 57 6.96 -16.26 8.80
CA GLN A 57 7.89 -17.34 8.51
C GLN A 57 8.50 -17.19 7.10
N ARG A 58 7.69 -16.86 6.09
CA ARG A 58 8.18 -16.57 4.73
C ARG A 58 9.18 -15.43 4.71
N ILE A 59 8.89 -14.33 5.42
CA ILE A 59 9.81 -13.19 5.51
C ILE A 59 11.14 -13.61 6.13
N SER A 60 11.11 -14.36 7.24
CA SER A 60 12.31 -14.88 7.92
C SER A 60 13.15 -15.78 7.01
N ASP A 61 12.49 -16.69 6.29
CA ASP A 61 13.16 -17.62 5.38
C ASP A 61 13.76 -16.90 4.16
N GLU A 62 13.08 -15.89 3.61
CA GLU A 62 13.62 -15.07 2.52
C GLU A 62 14.78 -14.17 2.96
N LEU A 63 14.70 -13.58 4.16
CA LEU A 63 15.82 -12.83 4.73
C LEU A 63 17.05 -13.73 4.90
N THR A 64 16.84 -14.97 5.32
CA THR A 64 17.92 -15.93 5.49
C THR A 64 18.50 -16.40 4.15
N SER A 65 17.64 -16.88 3.25
CA SER A 65 18.05 -17.53 2.01
C SER A 65 18.45 -16.57 0.89
N LYS A 66 17.82 -15.39 0.79
CA LYS A 66 18.08 -14.39 -0.26
C LYS A 66 19.03 -13.30 0.22
N CYS A 67 18.89 -12.88 1.48
CA CYS A 67 19.63 -11.74 2.02
C CYS A 67 20.80 -12.12 2.93
N ASN A 68 21.05 -13.41 3.16
CA ASN A 68 22.09 -13.91 4.07
C ASN A 68 22.00 -13.34 5.50
N VAL A 69 20.80 -13.00 5.94
CA VAL A 69 20.56 -12.59 7.33
C VAL A 69 20.51 -13.84 8.21
N PRO A 70 21.26 -13.93 9.31
CA PRO A 70 21.22 -15.11 10.18
C PRO A 70 19.81 -15.39 10.68
N LYS A 71 19.42 -16.68 10.68
CA LYS A 71 18.13 -17.11 11.20
C LYS A 71 17.99 -16.70 12.68
N PRO A 72 16.81 -16.24 13.12
CA PRO A 72 16.56 -15.97 14.54
C PRO A 72 16.88 -17.18 15.41
N SER A 73 17.49 -16.96 16.58
CA SER A 73 17.80 -18.01 17.55
C SER A 73 16.56 -18.60 18.22
N GLN A 74 15.43 -17.89 18.16
CA GLN A 74 14.15 -18.31 18.71
C GLN A 74 13.11 -18.35 17.58
N LEU A 75 12.27 -19.39 17.59
CA LEU A 75 11.08 -19.42 16.75
C LEU A 75 10.08 -18.42 17.30
N LEU A 76 9.50 -17.60 16.41
CA LEU A 76 8.42 -16.69 16.77
C LEU A 76 7.18 -17.53 17.09
N ASN A 77 6.65 -17.40 18.30
CA ASN A 77 5.40 -18.05 18.70
C ASN A 77 4.20 -17.19 18.28
N GLU A 78 3.01 -17.82 18.22
CA GLU A 78 1.77 -17.15 17.81
C GLU A 78 1.40 -15.98 18.73
N GLU A 79 1.72 -16.07 20.03
CA GLU A 79 1.47 -15.02 21.00
C GLU A 79 2.22 -13.73 20.63
N VAL A 80 3.52 -13.82 20.35
CA VAL A 80 4.32 -12.66 19.91
C VAL A 80 3.74 -12.09 18.62
N ILE A 81 3.40 -12.93 17.64
CA ILE A 81 2.85 -12.50 16.35
C ILE A 81 1.52 -11.75 16.54
N SER A 82 0.62 -12.28 17.38
CA SER A 82 -0.68 -11.67 17.67
C SER A 82 -0.57 -10.29 18.34
N ASN A 83 0.47 -10.06 19.15
CA ASN A 83 0.71 -8.76 19.79
C ASN A 83 1.15 -7.67 18.81
N PHE A 84 1.70 -8.04 17.64
CA PHE A 84 2.11 -7.08 16.61
C PHE A 84 1.02 -6.78 15.58
N ILE A 85 -0.04 -7.59 15.51
CA ILE A 85 -1.09 -7.45 14.50
C ILE A 85 -2.37 -6.96 15.17
N ASP A 86 -2.58 -5.65 15.09
CA ASP A 86 -3.83 -5.03 15.51
C ASP A 86 -4.83 -4.99 14.35
N VAL A 87 -5.77 -5.93 14.38
CA VAL A 87 -6.83 -6.05 13.37
C VAL A 87 -7.77 -4.84 13.39
N SER A 88 -7.88 -4.12 14.52
CA SER A 88 -8.75 -2.95 14.65
C SER A 88 -8.26 -1.75 13.83
N LEU A 89 -7.00 -1.76 13.41
CA LEU A 89 -6.41 -0.71 12.57
C LEU A 89 -6.82 -0.82 11.10
N GLN A 90 -7.63 -1.81 10.74
CA GLN A 90 -7.98 -2.09 9.35
C GLN A 90 -9.30 -1.47 8.91
N HIS A 91 -9.20 -0.59 7.92
CA HIS A 91 -10.38 -0.08 7.21
C HIS A 91 -10.80 -0.97 6.02
N SER A 92 -9.97 -1.96 5.65
CA SER A 92 -10.24 -2.92 4.58
C SER A 92 -11.00 -4.18 5.02
N ALA A 93 -11.17 -4.40 6.33
CA ALA A 93 -11.74 -5.65 6.87
C ALA A 93 -13.27 -5.64 7.03
N LYS A 94 -13.97 -4.54 6.71
CA LYS A 94 -15.42 -4.57 6.62
C LYS A 94 -15.87 -5.20 5.30
N LYS A 95 -15.70 -6.53 5.18
CA LYS A 95 -16.34 -7.39 4.16
C LYS A 95 -17.88 -7.41 4.23
N GLY A 96 -18.50 -6.47 4.94
CA GLY A 96 -19.94 -6.41 5.21
C GLY A 96 -20.63 -5.15 4.71
N ASP A 97 -19.90 -4.13 4.26
CA ASP A 97 -20.52 -3.02 3.53
C ASP A 97 -20.61 -3.46 2.07
N MET A 98 -21.83 -3.53 1.55
CA MET A 98 -22.12 -3.80 0.14
C MET A 98 -21.22 -2.89 -0.70
N GLU A 99 -20.13 -3.43 -1.24
CA GLU A 99 -19.35 -2.78 -2.28
C GLU A 99 -20.34 -2.57 -3.43
N LYS A 100 -20.90 -1.37 -3.52
CA LYS A 100 -21.50 -0.91 -4.77
C LYS A 100 -20.41 -1.17 -5.80
N GLU A 101 -20.69 -2.00 -6.81
CA GLU A 101 -19.75 -2.25 -7.90
C GLU A 101 -19.24 -0.90 -8.41
N LYS A 102 -18.01 -0.55 -8.01
CA LYS A 102 -17.43 0.72 -8.37
C LYS A 102 -16.97 0.57 -9.81
N ARG A 103 -17.35 1.53 -10.64
CA ARG A 103 -16.98 1.55 -12.05
C ARG A 103 -15.45 1.48 -12.17
N ILE A 104 -14.95 0.65 -13.07
CA ILE A 104 -13.53 0.67 -13.45
C ILE A 104 -13.23 2.01 -14.13
N LEU A 105 -12.30 2.78 -13.56
CA LEU A 105 -11.83 4.03 -14.13
C LEU A 105 -10.74 3.79 -15.17
N ILE A 106 -9.78 2.92 -14.85
CA ILE A 106 -8.60 2.64 -15.67
C ILE A 106 -8.21 1.15 -15.53
N GLN A 107 -7.84 0.52 -16.65
CA GLN A 107 -7.13 -0.75 -16.66
C GLN A 107 -5.63 -0.46 -16.77
N HIS A 108 -4.83 -0.94 -15.82
CA HIS A 108 -3.37 -0.78 -15.81
C HIS A 108 -2.68 -2.15 -15.75
N GLY A 109 -2.35 -2.71 -16.91
CA GLY A 109 -1.93 -4.11 -17.03
C GLY A 109 -3.03 -5.05 -16.53
N ASP A 110 -2.67 -5.95 -15.61
CA ASP A 110 -3.62 -6.88 -14.96
C ASP A 110 -4.32 -6.27 -13.73
N CYS A 111 -4.09 -4.98 -13.44
CA CYS A 111 -4.64 -4.29 -12.28
C CYS A 111 -5.80 -3.37 -12.69
N GLU A 112 -6.96 -3.57 -12.08
CA GLU A 112 -8.15 -2.74 -12.30
C GLU A 112 -8.20 -1.60 -11.26
N ILE A 113 -8.16 -0.36 -11.72
CA ILE A 113 -8.30 0.82 -10.85
C ILE A 113 -9.77 1.24 -10.87
N GLN A 114 -10.46 0.93 -9.78
CA GLN A 114 -11.87 1.25 -9.58
C GLN A 114 -12.09 2.72 -9.18
N ASP A 115 -13.33 3.19 -9.28
CA ASP A 115 -13.70 4.51 -8.76
C ASP A 115 -13.65 4.55 -7.23
N TYR A 116 -13.74 5.75 -6.65
CA TYR A 116 -13.76 5.93 -5.20
C TYR A 116 -14.76 7.01 -4.78
N ASP A 117 -15.15 6.99 -3.51
CA ASP A 117 -16.09 7.97 -2.97
C ASP A 117 -15.29 9.19 -2.49
N SER A 118 -15.46 10.32 -3.17
CA SER A 118 -14.91 11.61 -2.76
C SER A 118 -15.98 12.41 -2.02
N GLU A 119 -15.60 13.06 -0.92
CA GLU A 119 -16.46 14.01 -0.19
C GLU A 119 -16.45 15.42 -0.79
N LEU A 120 -15.61 15.66 -1.80
CA LEU A 120 -15.49 16.95 -2.47
C LEU A 120 -16.60 17.13 -3.50
N GLU A 121 -16.99 18.39 -3.70
CA GLU A 121 -18.00 18.76 -4.70
C GLU A 121 -17.60 18.28 -6.10
N MET A 122 -18.55 17.64 -6.77
CA MET A 122 -18.34 17.07 -8.10
C MET A 122 -17.91 18.12 -9.11
N GLY A 123 -16.81 17.88 -9.82
CA GLY A 123 -16.27 18.77 -10.84
C GLY A 123 -15.44 19.94 -10.29
N SER A 124 -15.36 20.11 -8.97
CA SER A 124 -14.50 21.12 -8.33
C SER A 124 -13.02 20.89 -8.66
N ILE A 125 -12.23 21.96 -8.61
CA ILE A 125 -10.77 21.88 -8.83
C ILE A 125 -10.13 20.92 -7.81
N LYS A 126 -10.55 20.99 -6.54
CA LYS A 126 -10.05 20.11 -5.48
C LYS A 126 -10.35 18.64 -5.77
N GLN A 127 -11.57 18.32 -6.21
CA GLN A 127 -11.92 16.93 -6.57
C GLN A 127 -11.09 16.44 -7.75
N LYS A 128 -10.85 17.28 -8.76
CA LYS A 128 -10.00 16.92 -9.90
C LYS A 128 -8.56 16.63 -9.47
N THR A 129 -7.97 17.45 -8.61
CA THR A 129 -6.63 17.22 -8.06
C THR A 129 -6.57 15.95 -7.21
N GLU A 130 -7.56 15.72 -6.36
CA GLU A 130 -7.66 14.49 -5.56
C GLU A 130 -7.77 13.25 -6.45
N LYS A 131 -8.60 13.29 -7.49
CA LYS A 131 -8.76 12.19 -8.46
C LYS A 131 -7.47 11.94 -9.23
N GLU A 132 -6.77 12.98 -9.66
CA GLU A 132 -5.46 12.83 -10.31
C GLU A 132 -4.46 12.14 -9.37
N MET A 133 -4.41 12.56 -8.10
CA MET A 133 -3.52 11.97 -7.11
C MET A 133 -3.89 10.51 -6.81
N TYR A 134 -5.19 10.21 -6.71
CA TYR A 134 -5.71 8.86 -6.55
C TYR A 134 -5.25 7.94 -7.68
N LEU A 135 -5.41 8.35 -8.94
CA LEU A 135 -4.99 7.55 -10.09
C LEU A 135 -3.48 7.31 -10.09
N LYS A 136 -2.66 8.32 -9.76
CA LYS A 136 -1.20 8.16 -9.62
C LYS A 136 -0.86 7.15 -8.53
N ALA A 137 -1.46 7.27 -7.34
CA ALA A 137 -1.19 6.39 -6.22
C ALA A 137 -1.62 4.95 -6.51
N MET A 138 -2.78 4.74 -7.12
CA MET A 138 -3.27 3.41 -7.50
C MET A 138 -2.43 2.77 -8.60
N THR A 139 -1.99 3.55 -9.59
CA THR A 139 -1.05 3.06 -10.62
C THR A 139 0.23 2.54 -10.00
N ILE A 140 0.85 3.33 -9.11
CA ILE A 140 2.04 2.89 -8.36
C ILE A 140 1.74 1.64 -7.51
N PHE A 141 0.56 1.57 -6.89
CA PHE A 141 0.17 0.39 -6.11
C PHE A 141 0.12 -0.88 -6.97
N CYS A 142 -0.40 -0.79 -8.19
CA CYS A 142 -0.36 -1.87 -9.18
C CYS A 142 1.09 -2.22 -9.56
N ASP A 143 1.92 -1.22 -9.87
CA ASP A 143 3.31 -1.41 -10.25
C ASP A 143 4.15 -2.04 -9.12
N LEU A 144 3.86 -1.71 -7.87
CA LEU A 144 4.45 -2.38 -6.69
C LEU A 144 4.00 -3.84 -6.62
N GLY A 145 2.72 -4.13 -6.85
CA GLY A 145 2.17 -5.48 -6.83
C GLY A 145 2.80 -6.40 -7.88
N ASN A 146 3.02 -5.86 -9.09
CA ASN A 146 3.60 -6.59 -10.22
C ASN A 146 5.14 -6.57 -10.23
N GLY A 147 5.74 -5.77 -9.35
CA GLY A 147 7.19 -5.66 -9.20
C GLY A 147 7.87 -4.65 -10.12
N ASP A 148 7.11 -3.98 -11.01
CA ASP A 148 7.61 -2.97 -11.93
C ASP A 148 8.24 -1.78 -11.21
N ALA A 149 7.65 -1.36 -10.08
CA ALA A 149 8.14 -0.23 -9.27
C ALA A 149 9.53 -0.45 -8.65
N TYR A 150 10.06 -1.69 -8.67
CA TYR A 150 11.39 -2.02 -8.16
C TYR A 150 12.47 -2.07 -9.25
N LYS A 151 12.10 -1.91 -10.52
CA LYS A 151 13.06 -1.87 -11.64
C LYS A 151 13.88 -0.59 -11.60
N THR A 152 15.13 -0.67 -12.05
CA THR A 152 16.08 0.46 -12.01
C THR A 152 15.70 1.60 -12.95
N ASP A 153 14.96 1.30 -14.01
CA ASP A 153 14.45 2.24 -15.01
C ASP A 153 13.02 2.73 -14.72
N TYR A 154 12.47 2.39 -13.55
CA TYR A 154 11.12 2.81 -13.18
C TYR A 154 11.01 4.33 -13.04
N SER A 155 10.03 4.92 -13.74
CA SER A 155 9.80 6.36 -13.76
C SER A 155 8.73 6.76 -12.75
N TRP A 156 9.15 7.36 -11.64
CA TRP A 156 8.22 7.88 -10.64
C TRP A 156 7.45 9.10 -11.17
N PRO A 157 6.12 9.20 -10.93
CA PRO A 157 5.35 10.32 -11.41
C PRO A 157 5.81 11.63 -10.76
N LYS A 158 5.85 12.69 -11.56
CA LYS A 158 6.11 14.03 -11.03
C LYS A 158 4.93 14.46 -10.16
N LEU A 159 5.24 14.77 -8.90
CA LEU A 159 4.31 15.38 -7.97
C LEU A 159 4.47 16.90 -8.13
N SER A 160 3.46 17.56 -8.68
CA SER A 160 3.45 19.03 -8.73
C SER A 160 3.56 19.58 -7.31
N TYR A 161 4.44 20.54 -7.09
CA TYR A 161 4.41 21.33 -5.85
C TYR A 161 3.24 22.32 -5.98
N ALA A 162 2.31 22.25 -5.05
CA ALA A 162 1.33 23.31 -4.84
C ALA A 162 1.93 24.36 -3.90
#